data_AF-M9P0X7-F1
#
_entry.id   AF-M9P0X7-F1
#
_cell.length_a   1.000
_cell.length_b   1.000
_cell.length_c   1.000
_cell.angle_alpha   90.00
_cell.angle_beta   90.00
_cell.angle_gamma   90.00
#
_symmetry.space_group_name_H-M   'P 1'
#
loop_
_entity.id
_entity.type
_entity.pdbx_description
1 polymer ?
#
loop_
_entity_poly.entity_id
_entity_poly.type
_entity_poly.pdbx_seq_one_letter_code
_entity_poly.pdbx_strand_id
1 'polypeptide(L)'
;MKKILLLSIFPSCFFSVLSLLFLYTWYDELPNDDIIITYSFDIFITTFFFIIFIFSNTSFFQRVTPKINSDLVIFISTKLCFSIAILGLVTYSIVAIQFTKQLHELGPVIAIAEYREYGENYGTLLLKRLIQLMFIVSIFSKFISKKLTVSLFVCVCLIAYCGFSRTDVAILVYFATIYLAFFYPENPRKILFYFLIFVLIAITSSALISIYQARQSDIISAIKHVLEKIFVYRIYAIYLADNLQQESVYISTYLFSFVGFIGERILILLNIEDIRYVVDTGFVSKFQYIKNGNHANALYPWWAWFYLTFGIFGIIIKNIFSFFIYWIICKIRFPMLFLYFSYLLLYGQFQRHIFLTANDFYQLLGLILFDLIFILFIKKRVKYDSQRNNTNI
;
A
#
# COMPACT_ATOMS: atom_id res chain seq x y z
N MET A 1 21.23 4.70 -10.18
CA MET A 1 19.90 5.34 -9.99
C MET A 1 19.00 5.26 -11.23
N LYS A 2 19.32 5.87 -12.38
CA LYS A 2 18.44 5.90 -13.58
C LYS A 2 17.95 4.51 -14.04
N LYS A 3 18.85 3.53 -14.18
CA LYS A 3 18.52 2.15 -14.58
C LYS A 3 17.65 1.37 -13.57
N ILE A 4 17.62 1.80 -12.31
CA ILE A 4 16.97 1.06 -11.22
C ILE A 4 15.59 1.60 -10.90
N LEU A 5 15.39 2.91 -11.11
CA LEU A 5 14.05 3.46 -11.11
C LEU A 5 13.20 2.88 -12.26
N LEU A 6 13.82 2.67 -13.43
CA LEU A 6 13.17 1.95 -14.52
C LEU A 6 12.79 0.52 -14.12
N LEU A 7 13.59 -0.15 -13.27
CA LEU A 7 13.28 -1.50 -12.78
C LEU A 7 12.13 -1.55 -11.76
N SER A 8 11.85 -0.47 -11.01
CA SER A 8 10.68 -0.41 -10.12
C SER A 8 9.41 0.03 -10.84
N ILE A 9 9.53 0.91 -11.84
CA ILE A 9 8.42 1.38 -12.68
C ILE A 9 7.97 0.29 -13.66
N PHE A 10 8.91 -0.41 -14.28
CA PHE A 10 8.62 -1.38 -15.34
C PHE A 10 7.60 -2.46 -14.92
N PRO A 11 7.70 -3.11 -13.74
CA PRO A 11 6.68 -4.05 -13.29
C PRO A 11 5.28 -3.43 -13.23
N SER A 12 5.16 -2.19 -12.77
CA SER A 12 3.86 -1.51 -12.70
C SER A 12 3.25 -1.29 -14.08
N CYS A 13 4.02 -0.72 -15.01
CA CYS A 13 3.56 -0.50 -16.39
C CYS A 13 3.25 -1.84 -17.08
N PHE A 14 4.14 -2.83 -16.90
CA PHE A 14 3.98 -4.17 -17.47
C PHE A 14 2.69 -4.85 -16.98
N PHE A 15 2.42 -4.88 -15.67
CA PHE A 15 1.18 -5.44 -15.14
C PHE A 15 -0.05 -4.66 -15.62
N SER A 16 0.07 -3.35 -15.82
CA SER A 16 -1.04 -2.54 -16.31
C SER A 16 -1.38 -2.82 -17.77
N VAL A 17 -0.37 -2.92 -18.64
CA VAL A 17 -0.53 -3.31 -20.05
C VAL A 17 -1.09 -4.73 -20.15
N LEU A 18 -0.53 -5.68 -19.39
CA LEU A 18 -1.06 -7.05 -19.37
C LEU A 18 -2.51 -7.12 -18.86
N SER A 19 -2.91 -6.25 -17.93
CA SER A 19 -4.30 -6.20 -17.46
C SER A 19 -5.25 -5.69 -18.54
N LEU A 20 -4.81 -4.73 -19.36
CA LEU A 20 -5.58 -4.26 -20.51
C LEU A 20 -5.70 -5.36 -21.57
N LEU A 21 -4.59 -6.04 -21.91
CA LEU A 21 -4.64 -7.19 -22.82
C LEU A 21 -5.58 -8.27 -22.29
N PHE A 22 -5.47 -8.60 -21.00
CA PHE A 22 -6.35 -9.56 -20.34
C PHE A 22 -7.83 -9.13 -20.41
N LEU A 23 -8.14 -7.85 -20.21
CA LEU A 23 -9.49 -7.29 -20.36
C LEU A 23 -10.03 -7.55 -21.78
N TYR A 24 -9.27 -7.19 -22.82
CA TYR A 24 -9.70 -7.36 -24.21
C TYR A 24 -9.82 -8.82 -24.65
N THR A 25 -9.06 -9.75 -24.05
CA THR A 25 -9.09 -11.16 -24.43
C THR A 25 -10.09 -12.01 -23.65
N TRP A 26 -10.47 -11.59 -22.44
CA TRP A 26 -11.17 -12.45 -21.48
C TRP A 26 -12.57 -11.95 -21.09
N TYR A 27 -12.92 -10.71 -21.45
CA TYR A 27 -14.24 -10.13 -21.19
C TYR A 27 -14.91 -9.75 -22.52
N ASP A 28 -16.11 -10.28 -22.74
CA ASP A 28 -16.84 -10.11 -24.01
C ASP A 28 -17.46 -8.73 -24.18
N GLU A 29 -17.91 -8.10 -23.09
CA GLU A 29 -18.37 -6.72 -23.12
C GLU A 29 -17.47 -5.86 -22.23
N LEU A 30 -17.00 -4.76 -22.80
CA LEU A 30 -15.98 -3.90 -22.22
C LEU A 30 -16.64 -2.74 -21.44
N PRO A 31 -15.95 -2.17 -20.44
CA PRO A 31 -16.29 -0.85 -19.91
C PRO A 31 -16.28 0.21 -21.02
N ASN A 32 -16.88 1.36 -20.76
CA ASN A 32 -16.83 2.49 -21.70
C ASN A 32 -15.37 2.79 -22.13
N ASP A 33 -15.14 2.96 -23.43
CA ASP A 33 -13.83 3.24 -24.02
C ASP A 33 -13.15 4.45 -23.37
N ASP A 34 -13.92 5.46 -22.98
CA ASP A 34 -13.40 6.64 -22.28
C ASP A 34 -12.72 6.29 -20.95
N ILE A 35 -13.23 5.29 -20.22
CA ILE A 35 -12.66 4.80 -18.96
C ILE A 35 -11.36 4.06 -19.22
N ILE A 36 -11.32 3.23 -20.27
CA ILE A 36 -10.12 2.46 -20.65
C ILE A 36 -9.00 3.42 -21.11
N ILE A 37 -9.35 4.42 -21.93
CA ILE A 37 -8.43 5.47 -22.38
C ILE A 37 -7.95 6.29 -21.17
N THR A 38 -8.84 6.70 -20.28
CA THR A 38 -8.50 7.49 -19.09
C THR A 38 -7.59 6.70 -18.13
N TYR A 39 -7.86 5.41 -17.91
CA TYR A 39 -7.00 4.52 -17.14
C TYR A 39 -5.59 4.42 -17.75
N SER A 40 -5.50 4.24 -19.06
CA SER A 40 -4.24 4.17 -19.79
C SER A 40 -3.46 5.49 -19.71
N PHE A 41 -4.18 6.61 -19.85
CA PHE A 41 -3.63 7.96 -19.71
C PHE A 41 -3.14 8.22 -18.29
N ASP A 42 -3.87 7.79 -17.26
CA ASP A 42 -3.47 7.91 -15.86
C ASP A 42 -2.17 7.17 -15.56
N ILE A 43 -2.01 5.95 -16.08
CA ILE A 43 -0.76 5.18 -15.97
C ILE A 43 0.40 5.94 -16.58
N PHE A 44 0.21 6.44 -17.80
CA PHE A 44 1.23 7.18 -18.53
C PHE A 44 1.63 8.45 -17.78
N ILE A 45 0.67 9.30 -17.44
CA ILE A 45 0.91 10.58 -16.75
C ILE A 45 1.51 10.34 -15.37
N THR A 46 1.00 9.39 -14.58
CA THR A 46 1.59 9.13 -13.26
C THR A 46 3.02 8.65 -13.35
N THR A 47 3.30 7.73 -14.29
CA THR A 47 4.66 7.25 -14.52
C THR A 47 5.58 8.39 -14.96
N PHE A 48 5.11 9.24 -15.86
CA PHE A 48 5.85 10.40 -16.36
C PHE A 48 6.16 11.40 -15.24
N PHE A 49 5.17 11.78 -14.43
CA PHE A 49 5.36 12.68 -13.30
C PHE A 49 6.28 12.09 -12.23
N PHE A 50 6.17 10.79 -11.94
CA PHE A 50 7.06 10.12 -11.01
C PHE A 50 8.50 10.11 -11.52
N ILE A 51 8.71 9.85 -12.81
CA ILE A 51 10.02 9.97 -13.46
C ILE A 51 10.55 11.41 -13.30
N ILE A 52 9.78 12.43 -13.70
CA ILE A 52 10.17 13.84 -13.55
C ILE A 52 10.55 14.16 -12.11
N PHE A 53 9.77 13.72 -11.13
CA PHE A 53 10.03 13.95 -9.72
C PHE A 53 11.39 13.40 -9.31
N ILE A 54 11.69 12.16 -9.67
CA ILE A 54 12.99 11.55 -9.34
C ILE A 54 14.14 12.26 -10.05
N PHE A 55 13.99 12.55 -11.34
CA PHE A 55 15.03 13.22 -12.12
C PHE A 55 15.33 14.63 -11.57
N SER A 56 14.29 15.39 -11.27
CA SER A 56 14.40 16.74 -10.69
C SER A 56 15.03 16.73 -9.30
N ASN A 57 14.84 15.65 -8.53
CA ASN A 57 15.39 15.50 -7.19
C ASN A 57 16.60 14.56 -7.14
N THR A 58 17.32 14.37 -8.26
CA THR A 58 18.43 13.41 -8.32
C THR A 58 19.50 13.65 -7.25
N SER A 59 19.82 14.92 -7.02
CA SER A 59 20.83 15.34 -6.06
C SER A 59 20.42 15.04 -4.60
N PHE A 60 19.12 15.15 -4.29
CA PHE A 60 18.55 14.74 -3.01
C PHE A 60 18.72 13.22 -2.86
N PHE A 61 18.32 12.43 -3.86
CA PHE A 61 18.40 10.98 -3.75
C PHE A 61 19.83 10.44 -3.65
N GLN A 62 20.80 11.07 -4.30
CA GLN A 62 22.20 10.64 -4.21
C GLN A 62 22.85 10.98 -2.86
N ARG A 63 22.57 12.16 -2.29
CA ARG A 63 23.23 12.63 -1.07
C ARG A 63 22.50 12.25 0.21
N VAL A 64 21.17 12.33 0.19
CA VAL A 64 20.33 12.24 1.39
C VAL A 64 19.90 10.81 1.67
N THR A 65 19.60 10.01 0.65
CA THR A 65 19.11 8.64 0.79
C THR A 65 20.07 7.71 1.54
N PRO A 66 21.40 7.69 1.27
CA PRO A 66 22.32 6.83 2.02
C PRO A 66 22.36 7.20 3.51
N LYS A 67 22.35 8.50 3.82
CA LYS A 67 22.31 8.99 5.19
C LYS A 67 21.00 8.59 5.88
N ILE A 68 19.85 8.86 5.24
CA ILE A 68 18.54 8.43 5.73
C ILE A 68 18.50 6.92 6.00
N ASN A 69 19.06 6.09 5.10
CA ASN A 69 19.13 4.65 5.30
C ASN A 69 19.91 4.29 6.56
N SER A 70 21.11 4.86 6.71
CA SER A 70 21.95 4.61 7.88
C SER A 70 21.27 5.04 9.18
N ASP A 71 20.63 6.21 9.18
CA ASP A 71 19.88 6.75 10.31
C ASP A 71 18.66 5.88 10.63
N LEU A 72 17.93 5.42 9.62
CA LEU A 72 16.77 4.54 9.76
C LEU A 72 17.16 3.18 10.34
N VAL A 73 18.25 2.59 9.85
CA VAL A 73 18.81 1.33 10.38
C VAL A 73 19.19 1.47 11.85
N ILE A 74 19.84 2.57 12.22
CA ILE A 74 20.23 2.82 13.61
C ILE A 74 18.99 3.00 14.49
N PHE A 75 17.99 3.74 14.00
CA PHE A 75 16.73 3.92 14.70
C PHE A 75 15.98 2.59 14.91
N ILE A 76 15.89 1.74 13.89
CA ILE A 76 15.23 0.43 14.00
C ILE A 76 15.98 -0.51 14.95
N SER A 77 17.30 -0.39 15.06
CA SER A 77 18.09 -1.12 16.05
C SER A 77 17.88 -0.66 17.51
N THR A 78 17.06 0.36 17.77
CA THR A 78 16.82 0.85 19.14
C THR A 78 15.92 -0.09 19.95
N LYS A 79 16.01 0.03 21.28
CA LYS A 79 15.10 -0.65 22.22
C LYS A 79 13.64 -0.30 21.97
N LEU A 80 13.33 0.93 21.54
CA LEU A 80 11.97 1.37 21.24
C LEU A 80 11.36 0.53 20.10
N CYS A 81 12.08 0.37 19.00
CA CYS A 81 11.64 -0.46 17.88
C CYS A 81 11.52 -1.94 18.26
N PHE A 82 12.39 -2.43 19.15
CA PHE A 82 12.21 -3.75 19.73
C PHE A 82 10.93 -3.85 20.57
N SER A 83 10.62 -2.86 21.42
CA SER A 83 9.37 -2.80 22.17
C SER A 83 8.14 -2.75 21.27
N ILE A 84 8.20 -2.04 20.14
CA ILE A 84 7.13 -2.04 19.13
C ILE A 84 6.96 -3.43 18.52
N ALA A 85 8.05 -4.14 18.21
CA ALA A 85 7.98 -5.51 17.70
C ALA A 85 7.36 -6.47 18.74
N ILE A 86 7.72 -6.35 20.02
CA ILE A 86 7.10 -7.14 21.10
C ILE A 86 5.62 -6.79 21.26
N LEU A 87 5.26 -5.50 21.24
CA LEU A 87 3.86 -5.07 21.28
C LEU A 87 3.08 -5.70 20.11
N GLY A 88 3.65 -5.63 18.90
CA GLY A 88 3.10 -6.30 17.72
C GLY A 88 2.91 -7.80 17.93
N LEU A 89 3.91 -8.51 18.45
CA LEU A 89 3.78 -9.94 18.78
C LEU A 89 2.64 -10.21 19.74
N VAL A 90 2.54 -9.46 20.85
CA VAL A 90 1.49 -9.65 21.85
C VAL A 90 0.12 -9.39 21.22
N THR A 91 -0.03 -8.25 20.54
CA THR A 91 -1.30 -7.86 19.90
C THR A 91 -1.73 -8.90 18.87
N TYR A 92 -0.86 -9.27 17.93
CA TYR A 92 -1.22 -10.24 16.89
C TYR A 92 -1.35 -11.67 17.40
N SER A 93 -0.70 -12.04 18.51
CA SER A 93 -0.93 -13.34 19.15
C SER A 93 -2.30 -13.41 19.80
N ILE A 94 -2.73 -12.34 20.49
CA ILE A 94 -4.09 -12.26 21.06
C ILE A 94 -5.13 -12.39 19.95
N VAL A 95 -4.93 -11.64 18.87
CA VAL A 95 -5.81 -11.68 17.68
C VAL A 95 -5.80 -13.08 17.05
N ALA A 96 -4.63 -13.72 16.93
CA ALA A 96 -4.53 -15.08 16.41
C ALA A 96 -5.30 -16.07 17.27
N ILE A 97 -5.18 -15.99 18.60
CA ILE A 97 -5.92 -16.86 19.53
C ILE A 97 -7.43 -16.65 19.39
N GLN A 98 -7.89 -15.40 19.32
CA GLN A 98 -9.31 -15.08 19.09
C GLN A 98 -9.79 -15.65 17.76
N PHE A 99 -9.00 -15.45 16.70
CA PHE A 99 -9.31 -15.95 15.37
C PHE A 99 -9.33 -17.49 15.31
N THR A 100 -8.40 -18.18 15.97
CA THR A 100 -8.39 -19.65 16.06
C THR A 100 -9.61 -20.19 16.81
N LYS A 101 -10.07 -19.50 17.87
CA LYS A 101 -11.32 -19.86 18.55
C LYS A 101 -12.53 -19.73 17.61
N GLN A 102 -12.63 -18.61 16.89
CA GLN A 102 -13.68 -18.41 15.89
C GLN A 102 -13.63 -19.47 14.79
N LEU A 103 -12.43 -19.82 14.29
CA LEU A 103 -12.26 -20.90 13.32
C LEU A 103 -12.82 -22.24 13.82
N HIS A 104 -12.62 -22.55 15.10
CA HIS A 104 -13.10 -23.79 15.70
C HIS A 104 -14.62 -23.78 15.92
N GLU A 105 -15.17 -22.66 16.36
CA GLU A 105 -16.59 -22.52 16.72
C GLU A 105 -17.50 -22.35 15.49
N LEU A 106 -17.06 -21.59 14.48
CA LEU A 106 -17.88 -21.16 13.34
C LEU A 106 -17.46 -21.80 12.02
N GLY A 107 -16.31 -22.48 11.99
CA GLY A 107 -15.70 -22.96 10.76
C GLY A 107 -15.01 -21.86 9.96
N PRO A 108 -14.22 -22.24 8.93
CA PRO A 108 -13.28 -21.33 8.27
C PRO A 108 -13.94 -20.19 7.49
N VAL A 109 -15.08 -20.43 6.85
CA VAL A 109 -15.74 -19.44 5.99
C VAL A 109 -16.34 -18.31 6.82
N ILE A 110 -17.07 -18.64 7.89
CA ILE A 110 -17.76 -17.67 8.74
C ILE A 110 -16.75 -16.90 9.59
N ALA A 111 -15.77 -17.58 10.19
CA ALA A 111 -14.73 -16.93 10.98
C ALA A 111 -13.92 -15.90 10.16
N ILE A 112 -13.61 -16.21 8.89
CA ILE A 112 -12.91 -15.26 8.00
C ILE A 112 -13.80 -14.06 7.66
N ALA A 113 -15.10 -14.26 7.46
CA ALA A 113 -16.05 -13.18 7.21
C ALA A 113 -16.17 -12.25 8.42
N GLU A 114 -16.41 -12.82 9.61
CA GLU A 114 -16.51 -12.06 10.85
C GLU A 114 -15.22 -11.32 11.20
N TYR A 115 -14.05 -11.95 11.01
CA TYR A 115 -12.78 -11.29 11.26
C TYR A 115 -12.57 -10.06 10.38
N ARG A 116 -13.01 -10.11 9.12
CA ARG A 116 -12.90 -8.96 8.20
C ARG A 116 -13.83 -7.81 8.58
N GLU A 117 -14.97 -8.13 9.18
CA GLU A 117 -15.99 -7.15 9.52
C GLU A 117 -15.77 -6.56 10.93
N TYR A 118 -15.32 -7.38 11.88
CA TYR A 118 -15.26 -7.02 13.31
C TYR A 118 -13.88 -7.25 13.96
N GLY A 119 -12.96 -7.96 13.31
CA GLY A 119 -11.70 -8.43 13.90
C GLY A 119 -10.51 -7.45 13.78
N GLU A 120 -10.56 -6.47 12.87
CA GLU A 120 -9.51 -5.45 12.75
C GLU A 120 -9.77 -4.27 13.73
N ASN A 121 -9.10 -4.29 14.89
CA ASN A 121 -9.13 -3.15 15.81
C ASN A 121 -8.15 -2.02 15.40
N TYR A 122 -8.37 -0.79 15.86
CA TYR A 122 -7.52 0.35 15.48
C TYR A 122 -6.02 0.14 15.77
N GLY A 123 -5.68 -0.62 16.81
CA GLY A 123 -4.30 -0.94 17.16
C GLY A 123 -3.60 -1.83 16.13
N THR A 124 -4.28 -2.86 15.62
CA THR A 124 -3.73 -3.70 14.54
C THR A 124 -3.57 -2.90 13.26
N LEU A 125 -4.51 -2.01 12.94
CA LEU A 125 -4.42 -1.16 11.74
C LEU A 125 -3.19 -0.24 11.79
N LEU A 126 -2.92 0.37 12.94
CA LEU A 126 -1.75 1.24 13.15
C LEU A 126 -0.42 0.48 13.03
N LEU A 127 -0.35 -0.75 13.55
CA LEU A 127 0.89 -1.53 13.62
C LEU A 127 1.20 -2.31 12.34
N LYS A 128 0.19 -2.69 11.55
CA LYS A 128 0.33 -3.59 10.40
C LYS A 128 1.39 -3.16 9.41
N ARG A 129 1.26 -1.95 8.83
CA ARG A 129 2.20 -1.43 7.84
C ARG A 129 3.55 -1.09 8.44
N LEU A 130 3.55 -0.63 9.69
CA LEU A 130 4.75 -0.33 10.42
C LEU A 130 5.64 -1.57 10.56
N ILE A 131 5.09 -2.67 11.07
CA ILE A 131 5.79 -3.95 11.25
C ILE A 131 6.31 -4.46 9.90
N GLN A 132 5.49 -4.42 8.85
CA GLN A 132 5.90 -4.87 7.52
C GLN A 132 7.10 -4.06 6.98
N LEU A 133 7.06 -2.73 7.08
CA LEU A 133 8.18 -1.88 6.64
C LEU A 133 9.43 -2.09 7.50
N MET A 134 9.29 -2.16 8.83
CA MET A 134 10.41 -2.47 9.72
C MET A 134 11.04 -3.83 9.39
N PHE A 135 10.22 -4.83 9.08
CA PHE A 135 10.67 -6.15 8.67
C PHE A 135 11.51 -6.06 7.39
N ILE A 136 11.06 -5.35 6.36
CA ILE A 136 11.81 -5.15 5.12
C ILE A 136 13.17 -4.50 5.40
N VAL A 137 13.22 -3.41 6.19
CA VAL A 137 14.50 -2.79 6.55
C VAL A 137 15.41 -3.76 7.31
N SER A 138 14.84 -4.58 8.19
CA SER A 138 15.58 -5.57 9.01
C SER A 138 16.20 -6.71 8.22
N ILE A 139 15.58 -7.15 7.12
CA ILE A 139 16.13 -8.23 6.28
C ILE A 139 17.34 -7.75 5.48
N PHE A 140 17.27 -6.51 4.97
CA PHE A 140 18.28 -5.98 4.07
C PHE A 140 19.42 -5.26 4.80
N SER A 141 19.27 -4.99 6.10
CA SER A 141 20.32 -4.39 6.92
C SER A 141 21.11 -5.42 7.71
N LYS A 142 22.44 -5.41 7.55
CA LYS A 142 23.34 -6.27 8.32
C LYS A 142 23.52 -5.84 9.78
N PHE A 143 23.15 -4.60 10.13
CA PHE A 143 23.38 -4.02 11.45
C PHE A 143 22.23 -4.21 12.42
N ILE A 144 21.09 -4.74 11.94
CA ILE A 144 19.93 -5.03 12.78
C ILE A 144 20.12 -6.39 13.44
N SER A 145 19.78 -6.48 14.74
CA SER A 145 19.95 -7.72 15.49
C SER A 145 19.07 -8.84 14.92
N LYS A 146 19.63 -10.05 14.79
CA LYS A 146 18.88 -11.24 14.34
C LYS A 146 17.61 -11.48 15.16
N LYS A 147 17.66 -11.20 16.47
CA LYS A 147 16.50 -11.33 17.38
C LYS A 147 15.35 -10.41 16.96
N LEU A 148 15.63 -9.14 16.63
CA LEU A 148 14.62 -8.21 16.14
C LEU A 148 14.06 -8.67 14.79
N THR A 149 14.93 -9.07 13.85
CA THR A 149 14.52 -9.56 12.53
C THR A 149 13.58 -10.77 12.64
N VAL A 150 13.92 -11.73 13.51
CA VAL A 150 13.07 -12.92 13.76
C VAL A 150 11.74 -12.51 14.42
N SER A 151 11.77 -11.60 15.39
CA SER A 151 10.54 -11.09 16.03
C SER A 151 9.60 -10.45 15.00
N LEU A 152 10.14 -9.60 14.12
CA LEU A 152 9.37 -8.95 13.05
C LEU A 152 8.87 -9.96 12.02
N PHE A 153 9.67 -10.97 11.68
CA PHE A 153 9.23 -12.07 10.81
C PHE A 153 8.02 -12.81 11.39
N VAL A 154 8.08 -13.17 12.68
CA VAL A 154 6.95 -13.83 13.35
C VAL A 154 5.72 -12.92 13.35
N CYS A 155 5.86 -11.62 13.63
CA CYS A 155 4.73 -10.69 13.50
C CYS A 155 4.14 -10.67 12.09
N VAL A 156 4.97 -10.65 11.05
CA VAL A 156 4.50 -10.67 9.65
C VAL A 156 3.77 -11.96 9.33
N CYS A 157 4.25 -13.11 9.80
CA CYS A 157 3.55 -14.38 9.67
C CYS A 157 2.20 -14.36 10.41
N LEU A 158 2.12 -13.79 11.61
CA LEU A 158 0.86 -13.63 12.34
C LEU A 158 -0.10 -12.68 11.62
N ILE A 159 0.38 -11.57 11.06
CA ILE A 159 -0.44 -10.68 10.23
C ILE A 159 -1.04 -11.43 9.04
N ALA A 160 -0.23 -12.23 8.33
CA ALA A 160 -0.68 -13.02 7.20
C ALA A 160 -1.68 -14.12 7.62
N TYR A 161 -1.42 -14.77 8.76
CA TYR A 161 -2.29 -15.79 9.35
C TYR A 161 -3.63 -15.21 9.75
N CYS A 162 -3.68 -14.16 10.58
CA CYS A 162 -4.95 -13.57 11.02
C CYS A 162 -5.70 -12.94 9.84
N GLY A 163 -4.98 -12.24 8.96
CA GLY A 163 -5.60 -11.52 7.85
C GLY A 163 -6.14 -12.41 6.73
N PHE A 164 -5.60 -13.63 6.55
CA PHE A 164 -5.86 -14.49 5.39
C PHE A 164 -5.90 -13.69 4.06
N SER A 165 -4.98 -12.72 3.96
CA SER A 165 -5.04 -11.62 3.00
C SER A 165 -3.87 -11.71 2.02
N ARG A 166 -4.20 -12.01 0.77
CA ARG A 166 -3.23 -12.06 -0.34
C ARG A 166 -2.58 -10.68 -0.58
N THR A 167 -3.34 -9.62 -0.34
CA THR A 167 -2.89 -8.23 -0.47
C THR A 167 -1.76 -7.92 0.49
N ASP A 168 -1.78 -8.44 1.72
CA ASP A 168 -0.74 -8.16 2.70
C ASP A 168 0.59 -8.83 2.36
N VAL A 169 0.54 -10.00 1.71
CA VAL A 169 1.74 -10.66 1.18
C VAL A 169 2.28 -9.90 -0.03
N ALA A 170 1.41 -9.47 -0.95
CA ALA A 170 1.82 -8.68 -2.12
C ALA A 170 2.49 -7.35 -1.71
N ILE A 171 1.99 -6.69 -0.68
CA ILE A 171 2.55 -5.43 -0.19
C ILE A 171 3.99 -5.57 0.32
N LEU A 172 4.35 -6.71 0.95
CA LEU A 172 5.73 -6.98 1.33
C LEU A 172 6.67 -7.02 0.12
N VAL A 173 6.22 -7.63 -0.99
CA VAL A 173 6.99 -7.68 -2.25
C VAL A 173 7.21 -6.26 -2.78
N TYR A 174 6.16 -5.45 -2.81
CA TYR A 174 6.25 -4.08 -3.31
C TYR A 174 7.15 -3.20 -2.44
N PHE A 175 7.01 -3.27 -1.11
CA PHE A 175 7.90 -2.55 -0.20
C PHE A 175 9.35 -3.01 -0.33
N ALA A 176 9.62 -4.31 -0.42
CA ALA A 176 10.97 -4.82 -0.63
C ALA A 176 11.59 -4.27 -1.91
N THR A 177 10.82 -4.26 -3.00
CA THR A 177 11.26 -3.78 -4.32
C THR A 177 11.58 -2.28 -4.30
N ILE A 178 10.68 -1.48 -3.74
CA ILE A 178 10.86 -0.03 -3.60
C ILE A 178 12.05 0.27 -2.70
N TYR A 179 12.13 -0.39 -1.54
CA TYR A 179 13.24 -0.22 -0.60
C TYR A 179 14.58 -0.51 -1.27
N LEU A 180 14.71 -1.63 -1.97
CA LEU A 180 15.91 -1.97 -2.71
C LEU A 180 16.21 -0.97 -3.84
N ALA A 181 15.19 -0.52 -4.57
CA ALA A 181 15.36 0.44 -5.67
C ALA A 181 15.90 1.80 -5.21
N PHE A 182 15.48 2.26 -4.03
CA PHE A 182 15.89 3.55 -3.49
C PHE A 182 17.17 3.50 -2.65
N PHE A 183 17.30 2.48 -1.79
CA PHE A 183 18.39 2.42 -0.81
C PHE A 183 19.58 1.57 -1.24
N TYR A 184 19.43 0.70 -2.26
CA TYR A 184 20.51 -0.12 -2.82
C TYR A 184 20.62 -0.01 -4.36
N PRO A 185 20.68 1.21 -4.94
CA PRO A 185 20.61 1.44 -6.38
C PRO A 185 21.92 1.13 -7.13
N GLU A 186 22.79 0.27 -6.61
CA GLU A 186 24.08 -0.04 -7.23
C GLU A 186 24.06 -1.39 -7.96
N ASN A 187 23.16 -2.30 -7.58
CA ASN A 187 23.15 -3.67 -8.11
C ASN A 187 21.77 -4.07 -8.67
N PRO A 188 21.43 -3.68 -9.92
CA PRO A 188 20.11 -3.93 -10.51
C PRO A 188 19.78 -5.43 -10.62
N ARG A 189 20.78 -6.28 -10.85
CA ARG A 189 20.60 -7.74 -10.92
C ARG A 189 20.14 -8.31 -9.58
N LYS A 190 20.73 -7.83 -8.48
CA LYS A 190 20.33 -8.22 -7.12
C LYS A 190 18.90 -7.80 -6.80
N ILE A 191 18.49 -6.61 -7.25
CA ILE A 191 17.10 -6.13 -7.09
C ILE A 191 16.13 -7.03 -7.85
N LEU A 192 16.42 -7.33 -9.12
CA LEU A 192 15.59 -8.23 -9.94
C LEU A 192 15.51 -9.63 -9.32
N PHE A 193 16.64 -10.16 -8.84
CA PHE A 193 16.69 -11.46 -8.18
C PHE A 193 15.79 -11.53 -6.94
N TYR A 194 15.88 -10.53 -6.04
CA TYR A 194 15.00 -10.50 -4.88
C TYR A 194 13.55 -10.27 -5.27
N PHE A 195 13.27 -9.41 -6.24
CA PHE A 195 11.92 -9.20 -6.76
C PHE A 195 11.30 -10.54 -7.20
N LEU A 196 12.02 -11.34 -8.00
CA LEU A 196 11.56 -12.66 -8.43
C LEU A 196 11.32 -13.62 -7.26
N ILE A 197 12.21 -13.65 -6.27
CA ILE A 197 12.03 -14.46 -5.06
C ILE A 197 10.77 -14.03 -4.29
N PHE A 198 10.60 -12.73 -4.05
CA PHE A 198 9.45 -12.22 -3.31
C PHE A 198 8.14 -12.45 -4.08
N VAL A 199 8.13 -12.32 -5.40
CA VAL A 199 6.97 -12.68 -6.25
C VAL A 199 6.65 -14.17 -6.13
N LEU A 200 7.65 -15.05 -6.19
CA LEU A 200 7.45 -16.49 -6.01
C LEU A 200 6.85 -16.82 -4.64
N ILE A 201 7.39 -16.21 -3.57
CA ILE A 201 6.85 -16.34 -2.21
C ILE A 201 5.40 -15.84 -2.15
N ALA A 202 5.10 -14.70 -2.77
CA ALA A 202 3.74 -14.14 -2.77
C ALA A 202 2.74 -15.03 -3.50
N ILE A 203 3.10 -15.58 -4.66
CA ILE A 203 2.23 -16.50 -5.42
C ILE A 203 2.00 -17.78 -4.61
N THR A 204 3.06 -18.39 -4.10
CA THR A 204 2.97 -19.64 -3.33
C THR A 204 2.16 -19.46 -2.05
N SER A 205 2.45 -18.42 -1.26
CA SER A 205 1.69 -18.11 -0.05
C SER A 205 0.22 -17.78 -0.35
N SER A 206 -0.05 -17.03 -1.41
CA SER A 206 -1.43 -16.72 -1.83
C SER A 206 -2.20 -17.96 -2.31
N ALA A 207 -1.51 -18.91 -2.96
CA ALA A 207 -2.09 -20.17 -3.38
C ALA A 207 -2.45 -21.05 -2.16
N LEU A 208 -1.54 -21.15 -1.19
CA LEU A 208 -1.79 -21.85 0.08
C LEU A 208 -2.96 -21.22 0.86
N ILE A 209 -3.01 -19.90 0.94
CA ILE A 209 -4.15 -19.16 1.51
C ILE A 209 -5.45 -19.52 0.78
N SER A 210 -5.43 -19.65 -0.55
CA SER A 210 -6.61 -19.97 -1.36
C SER A 210 -7.14 -21.39 -1.09
N ILE A 211 -6.24 -22.36 -0.92
CA ILE A 211 -6.59 -23.75 -0.58
C ILE A 211 -7.17 -23.80 0.84
N TYR A 212 -6.53 -23.12 1.78
CA TYR A 212 -7.00 -23.08 3.17
C TYR A 212 -8.38 -22.42 3.29
N GLN A 213 -8.67 -21.43 2.45
CA GLN A 213 -10.00 -20.81 2.32
C GLN A 213 -11.05 -21.70 1.63
N ALA A 214 -10.70 -22.95 1.28
CA ALA A 214 -11.52 -23.86 0.50
C ALA A 214 -12.01 -23.28 -0.85
N ARG A 215 -11.26 -22.31 -1.40
CA ARG A 215 -11.59 -21.69 -2.71
C ARG A 215 -11.08 -22.53 -3.88
N GLN A 216 -10.09 -23.38 -3.64
CA GLN A 216 -9.41 -24.22 -4.63
C GLN A 216 -9.00 -25.53 -3.97
N SER A 217 -9.04 -26.64 -4.72
CA SER A 217 -8.78 -27.99 -4.22
C SER A 217 -7.30 -28.39 -4.26
N ASP A 218 -6.51 -27.81 -5.16
CA ASP A 218 -5.12 -28.20 -5.39
C ASP A 218 -4.20 -26.99 -5.65
N ILE A 219 -2.89 -27.21 -5.58
CA ILE A 219 -1.90 -26.13 -5.72
C ILE A 219 -1.82 -25.56 -7.13
N ILE A 220 -2.03 -26.39 -8.17
CA ILE A 220 -1.92 -25.93 -9.56
C ILE A 220 -3.11 -25.05 -9.90
N SER A 221 -4.33 -25.47 -9.54
CA SER A 221 -5.53 -24.65 -9.68
C SER A 221 -5.44 -23.38 -8.83
N ALA A 222 -4.93 -23.47 -7.60
CA ALA A 222 -4.70 -22.30 -6.75
C ALA A 222 -3.70 -21.30 -7.34
N ILE A 223 -2.59 -21.76 -7.94
CA ILE A 223 -1.64 -20.89 -8.63
C ILE A 223 -2.29 -20.22 -9.84
N LYS A 224 -2.99 -20.97 -10.69
CA LYS A 224 -3.71 -20.42 -11.85
C LYS A 224 -4.71 -19.36 -11.42
N HIS A 225 -5.50 -19.65 -10.38
CA HIS A 225 -6.46 -18.72 -9.80
C HIS A 225 -5.78 -17.46 -9.22
N VAL A 226 -4.64 -17.59 -8.55
CA VAL A 226 -3.88 -16.43 -8.05
C VAL A 226 -3.38 -15.57 -9.20
N LEU A 227 -2.82 -16.18 -10.25
CA LEU A 227 -2.34 -15.46 -11.43
C LEU A 227 -3.47 -14.72 -12.15
N GLU A 228 -4.61 -15.37 -12.35
CA GLU A 228 -5.81 -14.75 -12.91
C GLU A 228 -6.26 -13.56 -12.04
N LYS A 229 -6.34 -13.75 -10.71
CA LYS A 229 -6.81 -12.71 -9.80
C LYS A 229 -5.91 -11.47 -9.77
N ILE A 230 -4.60 -11.58 -10.06
CA ILE A 230 -3.72 -10.41 -10.19
C ILE A 230 -4.24 -9.43 -11.26
N PHE A 231 -4.70 -9.94 -12.40
CA PHE A 231 -5.23 -9.14 -13.50
C PHE A 231 -6.70 -8.74 -13.24
N VAL A 232 -7.51 -9.68 -12.76
CA VAL A 232 -8.92 -9.43 -12.46
C VAL A 232 -9.09 -8.29 -11.43
N TYR A 233 -8.28 -8.22 -10.37
CA TYR A 233 -8.36 -7.11 -9.40
C TYR A 233 -8.04 -5.74 -10.01
N ARG A 234 -7.21 -5.67 -11.06
CA ARG A 234 -6.96 -4.41 -11.78
C ARG A 234 -8.13 -4.05 -12.68
N ILE A 235 -8.72 -5.04 -13.34
CA ILE A 235 -9.93 -4.86 -14.14
C ILE A 235 -11.11 -4.40 -13.29
N TYR A 236 -11.25 -4.94 -12.07
CA TYR A 236 -12.32 -4.50 -11.16
C TYR A 236 -12.28 -2.99 -10.92
N ALA A 237 -11.10 -2.39 -10.82
CA ALA A 237 -10.98 -0.96 -10.65
C ALA A 237 -11.50 -0.18 -11.88
N ILE A 238 -11.36 -0.72 -13.09
CA ILE A 238 -11.87 -0.12 -14.34
C ILE A 238 -13.41 -0.18 -14.35
N TYR A 239 -14.01 -1.34 -14.04
CA TYR A 239 -15.47 -1.48 -13.94
C TYR A 239 -16.06 -0.62 -12.83
N LEU A 240 -15.41 -0.57 -11.66
CA LEU A 240 -15.86 0.30 -10.56
C LEU A 240 -15.74 1.78 -10.92
N ALA A 241 -14.75 2.18 -11.72
CA ALA A 241 -14.64 3.54 -12.23
C ALA A 241 -15.78 3.89 -13.21
N ASP A 242 -16.16 2.94 -14.07
CA ASP A 242 -17.28 3.08 -15.00
C ASP A 242 -18.62 3.25 -14.25
N ASN A 243 -18.86 2.41 -13.23
CA ASN A 243 -20.02 2.56 -12.35
C ASN A 243 -20.02 3.91 -11.62
N LEU A 244 -18.84 4.36 -11.17
CA LEU A 244 -18.70 5.65 -10.50
C LEU A 244 -19.03 6.84 -11.42
N GLN A 245 -18.81 6.74 -12.73
CA GLN A 245 -19.18 7.82 -13.66
C GLN A 245 -20.69 8.00 -13.83
N GLN A 246 -21.49 7.02 -13.44
CA GLN A 246 -22.94 7.12 -13.48
C GLN A 246 -23.50 7.92 -12.29
N GLU A 247 -22.66 8.22 -11.30
CA GLU A 247 -23.02 8.99 -10.12
C GLU A 247 -22.98 10.51 -10.39
N SER A 248 -23.79 11.26 -9.64
CA SER A 248 -23.82 12.72 -9.73
C SER A 248 -22.64 13.36 -8.97
N VAL A 249 -22.19 14.53 -9.45
CA VAL A 249 -21.10 15.29 -8.82
C VAL A 249 -21.66 16.24 -7.76
N TYR A 250 -21.17 16.12 -6.53
CA TYR A 250 -21.52 16.98 -5.40
C TYR A 250 -20.28 17.67 -4.84
N ILE A 251 -20.45 18.71 -4.01
CA ILE A 251 -19.34 19.43 -3.34
C ILE A 251 -18.41 18.46 -2.60
N SER A 252 -19.00 17.44 -2.01
CA SER A 252 -18.28 16.41 -1.30
C SER A 252 -17.36 15.55 -2.17
N THR A 253 -17.73 15.31 -3.43
CA THR A 253 -16.92 14.57 -4.42
C THR A 253 -15.60 15.31 -4.69
N TYR A 254 -15.62 16.65 -4.70
CA TYR A 254 -14.41 17.46 -4.83
C TYR A 254 -13.42 17.19 -3.70
N LEU A 255 -13.87 17.29 -2.44
CA LEU A 255 -12.99 17.06 -1.30
C LEU A 255 -12.57 15.59 -1.20
N PHE A 256 -13.48 14.66 -1.49
CA PHE A 256 -13.21 13.22 -1.48
C PHE A 256 -12.10 12.86 -2.46
N SER A 257 -12.03 13.48 -3.64
CA SER A 257 -10.96 13.25 -4.61
C SER A 257 -9.56 13.49 -4.04
N PHE A 258 -9.39 14.46 -3.16
CA PHE A 258 -8.08 14.77 -2.57
C PHE A 258 -7.79 13.99 -1.29
N VAL A 259 -8.76 13.91 -0.38
CA VAL A 259 -8.53 13.46 1.00
C VAL A 259 -9.44 12.29 1.43
N GLY A 260 -10.28 11.79 0.53
CA GLY A 260 -11.14 10.62 0.71
C GLY A 260 -11.94 10.67 2.01
N PHE A 261 -11.84 9.58 2.78
CA PHE A 261 -12.47 9.39 4.10
C PHE A 261 -12.25 10.55 5.07
N ILE A 262 -11.09 11.22 5.06
CA ILE A 262 -10.84 12.37 5.94
C ILE A 262 -11.77 13.53 5.57
N GLY A 263 -11.91 13.79 4.28
CA GLY A 263 -12.79 14.84 3.76
C GLY A 263 -14.24 14.59 4.15
N GLU A 264 -14.70 13.35 3.97
CA GLU A 264 -16.04 12.92 4.40
C GLU A 264 -16.27 13.21 5.89
N ARG A 265 -15.33 12.82 6.77
CA ARG A 265 -15.46 13.07 8.21
C ARG A 265 -15.48 14.54 8.57
N ILE A 266 -14.69 15.38 7.89
CA ILE A 266 -14.71 16.84 8.10
C ILE A 266 -16.07 17.41 7.70
N LEU A 267 -16.63 17.01 6.56
CA LEU A 267 -17.94 17.49 6.12
C LEU A 267 -19.03 17.09 7.11
N ILE A 268 -19.02 15.83 7.60
CA ILE A 268 -19.95 15.33 8.61
C ILE A 268 -19.89 16.18 9.88
N LEU A 269 -18.69 16.50 10.36
CA LEU A 269 -18.50 17.34 11.53
C LEU A 269 -19.03 18.78 11.33
N LEU A 270 -19.03 19.27 10.10
CA LEU A 270 -19.54 20.59 9.74
C LEU A 270 -21.06 20.62 9.46
N ASN A 271 -21.76 19.48 9.61
CA ASN A 271 -23.21 19.35 9.36
C ASN A 271 -23.64 19.84 7.97
N ILE A 272 -22.83 19.63 6.94
CA ILE A 272 -23.19 20.03 5.57
C ILE A 272 -24.24 19.03 5.05
N GLU A 273 -25.51 19.46 4.88
CA GLU A 273 -26.64 18.57 4.58
C GLU A 273 -26.56 17.83 3.23
N ASP A 274 -25.68 18.29 2.33
CA ASP A 274 -25.40 17.67 1.02
C ASP A 274 -24.46 16.45 1.11
N ILE A 275 -24.21 15.95 2.32
CA ILE A 275 -23.45 14.71 2.56
C ILE A 275 -24.22 13.46 2.14
N ARG A 276 -25.52 13.59 1.83
CA ARG A 276 -26.39 12.47 1.41
C ARG A 276 -25.84 11.64 0.23
N TYR A 277 -24.84 12.17 -0.48
CA TYR A 277 -24.19 11.51 -1.62
C TYR A 277 -22.66 11.55 -1.60
N VAL A 278 -22.01 11.92 -0.48
CA VAL A 278 -20.58 11.54 -0.34
C VAL A 278 -20.59 10.06 -0.12
N VAL A 279 -20.53 9.31 -1.22
CA VAL A 279 -19.97 7.97 -1.29
C VAL A 279 -20.09 7.28 0.05
N ASP A 280 -21.33 7.00 0.47
CA ASP A 280 -21.59 6.57 1.84
C ASP A 280 -20.57 5.47 2.14
N THR A 281 -20.08 5.37 3.37
CA THR A 281 -19.45 4.12 3.80
C THR A 281 -20.23 2.90 3.26
N GLY A 282 -21.56 3.02 3.11
CA GLY A 282 -22.44 2.20 2.26
C GLY A 282 -22.06 2.06 0.76
N PHE A 283 -21.85 3.11 -0.04
CA PHE A 283 -21.45 3.02 -1.45
C PHE A 283 -20.12 2.29 -1.66
N VAL A 284 -19.07 2.61 -0.88
CA VAL A 284 -17.77 1.93 -1.03
C VAL A 284 -17.84 0.49 -0.54
N SER A 285 -18.65 0.22 0.49
CA SER A 285 -18.80 -1.12 1.08
C SER A 285 -19.74 -2.03 0.28
N LYS A 286 -20.68 -1.47 -0.48
CA LYS A 286 -21.59 -2.22 -1.36
C LYS A 286 -20.79 -3.00 -2.40
N PHE A 287 -21.02 -4.31 -2.43
CA PHE A 287 -20.51 -5.17 -3.48
C PHE A 287 -21.23 -4.87 -4.79
N GLN A 288 -20.48 -4.34 -5.75
CA GLN A 288 -20.95 -4.16 -7.11
C GLN A 288 -20.75 -5.46 -7.87
N TYR A 289 -21.78 -5.87 -8.62
CA TYR A 289 -21.63 -6.99 -9.55
C TYR A 289 -20.65 -6.60 -10.65
N ILE A 290 -19.71 -7.49 -10.91
CA ILE A 290 -18.77 -7.45 -12.03
C ILE A 290 -19.02 -8.72 -12.85
N LYS A 291 -18.81 -8.63 -14.16
CA LYS A 291 -19.04 -9.74 -15.09
C LYS A 291 -18.36 -11.04 -14.67
N ASN A 292 -18.91 -12.15 -15.16
CA ASN A 292 -18.48 -13.53 -14.87
C ASN A 292 -18.69 -13.94 -13.41
N GLY A 293 -19.81 -13.52 -12.80
CA GLY A 293 -20.17 -13.89 -11.42
C GLY A 293 -19.25 -13.28 -10.35
N ASN A 294 -18.48 -12.28 -10.74
CA ASN A 294 -17.55 -11.62 -9.84
C ASN A 294 -18.24 -10.48 -9.11
N HIS A 295 -17.78 -10.17 -7.91
CA HIS A 295 -18.22 -8.99 -7.19
C HIS A 295 -17.01 -8.28 -6.63
N ALA A 296 -17.06 -6.95 -6.58
CA ALA A 296 -16.03 -6.17 -5.90
C ALA A 296 -16.65 -5.04 -5.10
N ASN A 297 -15.99 -4.74 -3.98
CA ASN A 297 -16.17 -3.54 -3.21
C ASN A 297 -14.77 -2.96 -2.90
N ALA A 298 -14.72 -1.68 -2.53
CA ALA A 298 -13.51 -1.03 -2.01
C ALA A 298 -12.25 -1.02 -2.94
N LEU A 299 -12.42 -1.10 -4.27
CA LEU A 299 -11.34 -0.97 -5.26
C LEU A 299 -11.56 0.20 -6.23
N TYR A 300 -12.24 1.26 -5.78
CA TYR A 300 -12.39 2.46 -6.58
C TYR A 300 -11.02 3.13 -6.77
N PRO A 301 -10.51 3.22 -8.00
CA PRO A 301 -9.19 3.75 -8.24
C PRO A 301 -9.16 5.25 -8.00
N TRP A 302 -8.01 5.76 -7.55
CA TRP A 302 -7.92 7.15 -7.13
C TRP A 302 -8.25 8.14 -8.25
N TRP A 303 -7.79 7.82 -9.46
CA TRP A 303 -7.97 8.67 -10.64
C TRP A 303 -9.44 8.84 -11.04
N ALA A 304 -10.31 7.87 -10.75
CA ALA A 304 -11.71 7.93 -11.16
C ALA A 304 -12.48 9.02 -10.42
N TRP A 305 -12.10 9.31 -9.17
CA TRP A 305 -12.67 10.41 -8.39
C TRP A 305 -12.33 11.77 -8.99
N PHE A 306 -11.06 11.95 -9.36
CA PHE A 306 -10.61 13.16 -10.05
C PHE A 306 -11.25 13.31 -11.43
N TYR A 307 -11.38 12.20 -12.17
CA TYR A 307 -12.02 12.20 -13.48
C TYR A 307 -13.51 12.54 -13.39
N LEU A 308 -14.23 11.95 -12.44
CA LEU A 308 -15.63 12.29 -12.16
C LEU A 308 -15.80 13.79 -11.87
N THR A 309 -14.90 14.36 -11.08
CA THR A 309 -15.02 15.75 -10.61
C THR A 309 -14.56 16.79 -11.63
N PHE A 310 -13.49 16.50 -12.37
CA PHE A 310 -12.77 17.48 -13.20
C PHE A 310 -12.57 17.02 -14.65
N GLY A 311 -13.19 15.92 -15.07
CA GLY A 311 -12.97 15.29 -16.37
C GLY A 311 -11.52 14.87 -16.56
N ILE A 312 -11.06 14.85 -17.83
CA ILE A 312 -9.68 14.45 -18.17
C ILE A 312 -8.60 15.30 -17.49
N PHE A 313 -8.88 16.59 -17.20
CA PHE A 313 -7.98 17.47 -16.46
C PHE A 313 -7.77 16.99 -15.02
N GLY A 314 -8.73 16.26 -14.45
CA GLY A 314 -8.60 15.63 -13.14
C GLY A 314 -7.38 14.73 -13.02
N ILE A 315 -7.00 14.01 -14.09
CA ILE A 315 -5.81 13.17 -14.12
C ILE A 315 -4.54 14.00 -13.92
N ILE A 316 -4.47 15.19 -14.52
CA ILE A 316 -3.33 16.11 -14.36
C ILE A 316 -3.34 16.67 -12.93
N ILE A 317 -4.49 17.11 -12.41
CA ILE A 317 -4.65 17.65 -11.05
C ILE A 317 -4.21 16.60 -10.01
N LYS A 318 -4.64 15.34 -10.15
CA LYS A 318 -4.24 14.22 -9.28
C LYS A 318 -2.71 14.10 -9.22
N ASN A 319 -2.05 14.18 -10.36
CA ASN A 319 -0.60 13.99 -10.45
C ASN A 319 0.17 15.19 -9.89
N ILE A 320 -0.32 16.41 -10.07
CA ILE A 320 0.21 17.61 -9.40
C ILE A 320 0.05 17.47 -7.87
N PHE A 321 -1.11 17.05 -7.40
CA PHE A 321 -1.37 16.84 -5.97
C PHE A 321 -0.46 15.75 -5.38
N SER A 322 -0.30 14.63 -6.10
CA SER A 322 0.61 13.55 -5.71
C SER A 322 2.06 14.05 -5.63
N PHE A 323 2.51 14.82 -6.62
CA PHE A 323 3.83 15.45 -6.62
C PHE A 323 4.03 16.39 -5.42
N PHE A 324 3.01 17.18 -5.09
CA PHE A 324 3.04 18.06 -3.92
C PHE A 324 3.19 17.27 -2.61
N ILE A 325 2.47 16.15 -2.45
CA ILE A 325 2.65 15.25 -1.31
C ILE A 325 4.08 14.72 -1.25
N TYR A 326 4.63 14.22 -2.35
CA TYR A 326 6.03 13.77 -2.41
C TYR A 326 7.02 14.84 -2.00
N TRP A 327 6.83 16.05 -2.51
CA TRP A 327 7.69 17.18 -2.18
C TRP A 327 7.68 17.45 -0.67
N ILE A 328 6.51 17.44 -0.03
CA ILE A 328 6.40 17.57 1.44
C ILE A 328 7.14 16.42 2.13
N ILE A 329 6.89 15.17 1.74
CA ILE A 329 7.52 13.97 2.34
C ILE A 329 9.05 14.06 2.28
N CYS A 330 9.61 14.42 1.13
CA CYS A 330 11.05 14.55 0.94
C CYS A 330 11.63 15.74 1.71
N LYS A 331 10.91 16.87 1.77
CA LYS A 331 11.32 18.07 2.52
C LYS A 331 11.40 17.79 4.02
N ILE A 332 10.41 17.10 4.57
CA ILE A 332 10.35 16.73 5.99
C ILE A 332 11.27 15.54 6.30
N ARG A 333 11.64 14.73 5.28
CA ARG A 333 12.46 13.52 5.37
C ARG A 333 11.76 12.40 6.14
N PHE A 334 10.56 12.04 5.70
CA PHE A 334 9.77 10.92 6.21
C PHE A 334 10.02 9.65 5.38
N PRO A 335 10.99 8.78 5.77
CA PRO A 335 11.39 7.63 4.95
C PRO A 335 10.31 6.55 4.84
N MET A 336 9.57 6.26 5.92
CA MET A 336 8.56 5.20 5.88
C MET A 336 7.35 5.65 5.07
N LEU A 337 6.92 6.91 5.24
CA LEU A 337 5.88 7.51 4.42
C LEU A 337 6.28 7.59 2.95
N PHE A 338 7.55 7.88 2.66
CA PHE A 338 8.08 7.86 1.30
C PHE A 338 7.97 6.47 0.65
N LEU A 339 8.37 5.41 1.36
CA LEU A 339 8.24 4.02 0.87
C LEU A 339 6.78 3.64 0.65
N TYR A 340 5.91 3.98 1.59
CA TYR A 340 4.48 3.70 1.51
C TYR A 340 3.81 4.43 0.34
N PHE A 341 4.07 5.72 0.19
CA PHE A 341 3.49 6.53 -0.89
C PHE A 341 4.07 6.15 -2.26
N SER A 342 5.31 5.66 -2.32
CA SER A 342 5.91 5.01 -3.51
C SER A 342 5.18 3.74 -3.90
N TYR A 343 4.79 2.94 -2.91
CA TYR A 343 3.97 1.76 -3.16
C TYR A 343 2.59 2.14 -3.69
N LEU A 344 1.95 3.14 -3.06
CA LEU A 344 0.63 3.58 -3.50
C LEU A 344 0.66 4.13 -4.92
N LEU A 345 1.58 5.04 -5.28
CA LEU A 345 1.62 5.55 -6.65
C LEU A 345 2.03 4.50 -7.69
N LEU A 346 2.99 3.64 -7.39
CA LEU A 346 3.47 2.69 -8.40
C LEU A 346 2.55 1.48 -8.53
N TYR A 347 2.00 0.97 -7.43
CA TYR A 347 1.29 -0.32 -7.46
C TYR A 347 -0.17 -0.22 -7.03
N GLY A 348 -0.48 0.63 -6.02
CA GLY A 348 -1.79 0.67 -5.38
C GLY A 348 -2.85 1.55 -6.05
N GLN A 349 -2.48 2.70 -6.63
CA GLN A 349 -3.42 3.73 -7.06
C GLN A 349 -4.30 3.32 -8.25
N PHE A 350 -3.81 2.37 -9.05
CA PHE A 350 -4.54 1.76 -10.16
C PHE A 350 -5.67 0.85 -9.68
N GLN A 351 -5.67 0.55 -8.38
CA GLN A 351 -6.62 -0.35 -7.73
C GLN A 351 -7.42 0.34 -6.63
N ARG A 352 -6.92 1.42 -6.02
CA ARG A 352 -7.58 2.03 -4.85
C ARG A 352 -7.20 3.49 -4.58
N HIS A 353 -8.15 4.28 -4.09
CA HIS A 353 -7.93 5.61 -3.50
C HIS A 353 -7.08 5.52 -2.21
N ILE A 354 -6.14 6.46 -2.00
CA ILE A 354 -5.17 6.43 -0.89
C ILE A 354 -5.82 6.54 0.49
N PHE A 355 -6.92 7.29 0.57
CA PHE A 355 -7.73 7.47 1.77
C PHE A 355 -9.13 6.88 1.61
N LEU A 356 -9.26 5.74 0.93
CA LEU A 356 -10.59 5.20 0.62
C LEU A 356 -11.36 4.81 1.88
N THR A 357 -10.67 4.21 2.86
CA THR A 357 -11.31 3.71 4.08
C THR A 357 -10.59 4.17 5.35
N ALA A 358 -11.26 4.00 6.48
CA ALA A 358 -10.67 4.19 7.80
C ALA A 358 -9.38 3.36 7.97
N ASN A 359 -9.32 2.15 7.40
CA ASN A 359 -8.13 1.30 7.46
C ASN A 359 -6.92 1.97 6.82
N ASP A 360 -7.09 2.56 5.63
CA ASP A 360 -6.00 3.26 4.94
C ASP A 360 -5.55 4.49 5.74
N PHE A 361 -6.51 5.22 6.32
CA PHE A 361 -6.24 6.37 7.17
C PHE A 361 -5.40 6.00 8.39
N TYR A 362 -5.83 5.00 9.18
CA TYR A 362 -5.11 4.60 10.39
C TYR A 362 -3.74 4.01 10.07
N GLN A 363 -3.59 3.27 8.98
CA GLN A 363 -2.28 2.82 8.51
C GLN A 363 -1.36 4.00 8.21
N LEU A 364 -1.84 5.02 7.49
CA LEU A 364 -1.05 6.22 7.21
C LEU A 364 -0.70 6.99 8.48
N LEU A 365 -1.65 7.15 9.39
CA LEU A 365 -1.44 7.83 10.66
C LEU A 365 -0.33 7.15 11.47
N GLY A 366 -0.34 5.81 11.55
CA GLY A 366 0.72 5.04 12.20
C GLY A 366 2.11 5.32 11.61
N LEU A 367 2.21 5.42 10.28
CA LEU A 367 3.46 5.75 9.60
C LEU A 367 3.92 7.18 9.87
N ILE A 368 3.00 8.16 9.85
CA ILE A 368 3.30 9.55 10.17
C ILE A 368 3.85 9.66 11.60
N LEU A 369 3.17 9.04 12.57
CA LEU A 369 3.60 9.04 13.97
C LEU A 369 5.00 8.41 14.12
N PHE A 370 5.26 7.30 13.42
CA PHE A 370 6.57 6.65 13.46
C PHE A 370 7.68 7.50 12.86
N ASP A 371 7.44 8.13 11.71
CA ASP A 371 8.42 9.02 11.08
C ASP A 371 8.67 10.28 11.93
N LEU A 372 7.66 10.80 12.64
CA LEU A 372 7.84 11.88 13.61
C LEU A 372 8.76 11.44 14.76
N ILE A 373 8.56 10.24 15.32
CA ILE A 373 9.43 9.68 16.36
C ILE A 373 10.86 9.51 15.82
N PHE A 374 11.01 9.02 14.59
CA PHE A 374 12.31 8.92 13.91
C PHE A 374 13.01 10.28 13.82
N ILE A 375 12.33 11.35 13.38
CA ILE A 375 12.92 12.69 13.32
C ILE A 375 13.35 13.18 14.70
N LEU A 376 12.50 13.00 15.72
CA LEU A 376 12.83 13.40 17.09
C LEU A 376 14.07 12.65 17.61
N PHE A 377 14.19 11.37 17.30
CA PHE A 377 15.36 10.56 17.61
C PHE A 377 16.63 11.11 16.95
N ILE A 378 16.59 11.40 15.66
CA ILE A 378 17.74 11.95 14.92
C ILE A 378 18.16 13.32 15.47
N LYS A 379 17.20 14.21 15.74
CA LYS A 379 17.50 15.53 16.35
C LYS A 379 18.20 15.40 17.70
N LYS A 380 17.75 14.49 18.56
CA LYS A 380 18.39 14.24 19.87
C LYS A 380 19.81 13.70 19.71
N ARG A 381 20.02 12.76 18.80
CA ARG A 381 21.34 12.16 18.53
C ARG A 381 22.36 13.20 18.05
N VAL A 382 21.99 14.01 17.06
CA VAL A 382 22.86 15.08 16.52
C VAL A 382 23.28 16.06 17.62
N LYS A 383 22.35 16.45 18.51
CA LYS A 383 22.65 17.33 19.65
C LYS A 383 23.66 16.67 20.60
N TYR A 384 23.48 15.39 20.94
CA TYR A 384 24.40 14.66 21.80
C TYR A 384 25.82 14.56 21.21
N ASP A 385 25.92 14.20 19.93
CA ASP A 385 27.21 14.08 19.24
C ASP A 385 27.95 15.43 19.18
N SER A 386 27.23 16.55 19.00
CA SER A 386 27.82 17.89 19.04
C SER A 386 28.35 18.29 20.42
N GLN A 387 27.65 17.91 21.50
CA GLN A 387 28.08 18.20 22.87
C GLN A 387 29.33 17.40 23.24
N ARG A 388 29.38 16.12 22.87
CA ARG A 388 30.52 15.24 23.13
C ARG A 388 31.80 15.71 22.45
N ASN A 389 31.69 16.27 21.25
CA ASN A 389 32.86 16.79 20.53
C ASN A 389 33.40 18.07 21.16
N ASN A 390 32.55 18.89 21.79
CA ASN A 390 32.98 20.12 22.48
C ASN A 390 33.62 19.86 23.85
N THR A 391 33.37 18.72 24.50
CA THR A 391 33.99 18.35 25.78
C THR A 391 35.33 17.65 25.65
N ASN A 392 35.72 17.26 24.43
CA ASN A 392 36.98 16.57 24.13
C ASN A 392 38.04 17.49 23.50
N ILE A 393 37.79 18.80 23.50
CA ILE A 393 38.72 19.89 23.15
C ILE A 393 39.04 20.61 24.46
#